data_AF-A0A820ZBN5-F1
#
_entry.id   AF-A0A820ZBN5-F1
#
_cell.length_a   1.000
_cell.length_b   1.000
_cell.length_c   1.000
_cell.angle_alpha   90.00
_cell.angle_beta   90.00
_cell.angle_gamma   90.00
#
_symmetry.space_group_name_H-M   'P 1'
#
loop_
_entity.id
_entity.type
_entity.pdbx_description
1 polymer ?
#
loop_
_entity_poly.entity_id
_entity_poly.type
_entity_poly.pdbx_seq_one_letter_code
_entity_poly.pdbx_strand_id
1 'polypeptide(L)'
;LPRFCLWMAVISCGPTSTPALGERRVNAYTLPLHYVQIIAIVVLAFLVLMNYFTLCVNIPTQPWQWLNIFLSSIVILPLLIVFIALTYIDPAEDEVLTKSRGPRTDFNRHKHTHVITEFYCHVCDVQVTAKAKHCASCNKCIYSFDHHCVWLNTCVGGKNYRTFFFMLSLVVIGSFFLFMNSLLQFIGSFQDSSSLLSLRPYYGADRYAILMIPSSKAAFQVMVSLIAFVSIVTWGLTIYLLGFHIYLCYYGISTYDYVISQRINKTVNQTLSQFSQFSLNYQNNSSSKQLKSIFQKVYYIRPILF
;
A
#
# COMPACT_ATOMS: atom_id res chain seq x y z
N LEU A 1 -0.86 -0.65 -19.58
CA LEU A 1 -0.04 -0.68 -18.35
C LEU A 1 -0.38 0.34 -17.24
N PRO A 2 -1.04 1.52 -17.44
CA PRO A 2 -1.35 2.43 -16.32
C PRO A 2 -2.49 1.96 -15.41
N ARG A 3 -3.23 0.91 -15.79
CA ARG A 3 -4.33 0.32 -15.01
C ARG A 3 -3.85 -0.51 -13.80
N PHE A 4 -2.62 -1.01 -13.81
CA PHE A 4 -2.09 -1.82 -12.70
C PHE A 4 -1.78 -0.95 -11.46
N CYS A 5 -1.27 0.28 -11.65
CA CYS A 5 -1.12 1.27 -10.57
C CYS A 5 -2.46 1.63 -9.93
N LEU A 6 -3.51 1.77 -10.74
CA LEU A 6 -4.84 2.03 -10.22
C LEU A 6 -5.37 0.85 -9.41
N TRP A 7 -5.03 -0.40 -9.73
CA TRP A 7 -5.56 -1.53 -8.96
C TRP A 7 -4.95 -1.63 -7.55
N MET A 8 -3.68 -1.26 -7.38
CA MET A 8 -3.02 -1.25 -6.06
C MET A 8 -3.36 0.01 -5.23
N ALA A 9 -3.64 1.15 -5.87
CA ALA A 9 -3.93 2.43 -5.20
C ALA A 9 -5.42 2.87 -5.21
N VAL A 10 -6.30 2.27 -6.03
CA VAL A 10 -7.67 2.75 -6.33
C VAL A 10 -8.76 1.72 -5.99
N ILE A 11 -8.53 0.81 -5.06
CA ILE A 11 -9.63 0.01 -4.48
C ILE A 11 -10.54 0.84 -3.53
N SER A 12 -10.19 2.08 -3.17
CA SER A 12 -10.95 2.83 -2.14
C SER A 12 -11.85 3.98 -2.62
N CYS A 13 -12.41 3.92 -3.84
CA CYS A 13 -13.49 4.85 -4.24
C CYS A 13 -14.89 4.19 -4.36
N GLY A 14 -15.05 2.94 -3.93
CA GLY A 14 -16.37 2.33 -3.71
C GLY A 14 -16.80 2.44 -2.23
N PRO A 15 -18.09 2.29 -1.89
CA PRO A 15 -18.58 2.34 -0.52
C PRO A 15 -18.06 1.10 0.23
N THR A 16 -16.83 1.18 0.74
CA THR A 16 -16.28 0.21 1.67
C THR A 16 -16.88 0.51 3.03
N SER A 17 -17.72 -0.44 3.50
CA SER A 17 -18.20 -0.62 4.87
C SER A 17 -17.88 0.55 5.81
N THR A 18 -18.73 1.57 5.78
CA THR A 18 -18.64 2.71 6.70
C THR A 18 -18.74 2.21 8.13
N PRO A 19 -17.97 2.76 9.09
CA PRO A 19 -18.14 2.45 10.50
C PRO A 19 -19.62 2.61 10.89
N ALA A 20 -20.16 1.61 11.61
CA ALA A 20 -21.60 1.35 11.75
C ALA A 20 -22.41 2.44 12.48
N LEU A 21 -21.79 3.55 12.89
CA LEU A 21 -22.40 4.58 13.74
C LEU A 21 -21.98 6.02 13.37
N GLY A 22 -21.42 6.26 12.18
CA GLY A 22 -20.93 7.61 11.82
C GLY A 22 -19.72 8.06 12.65
N GLU A 23 -19.11 7.16 13.42
CA GLU A 23 -17.88 7.41 14.17
C GLU A 23 -16.66 7.42 13.25
N ARG A 24 -15.55 7.98 13.74
CA ARG A 24 -14.28 7.98 13.01
C ARG A 24 -13.47 6.73 13.30
N ARG A 25 -12.77 6.20 12.30
CA ARG A 25 -11.75 5.17 12.47
C ARG A 25 -10.59 5.76 13.29
N VAL A 26 -10.27 5.22 14.46
CA VAL A 26 -9.13 5.69 15.27
C VAL A 26 -7.84 5.09 14.75
N ASN A 27 -7.82 3.77 14.57
CA ASN A 27 -6.65 3.00 14.12
C ASN A 27 -7.07 1.90 13.12
N ALA A 28 -6.10 1.10 12.68
CA ALA A 28 -6.30 0.03 11.71
C ALA A 28 -7.30 -1.06 12.16
N TYR A 29 -7.51 -1.21 13.46
CA TYR A 29 -8.31 -2.28 14.06
C TYR A 29 -9.72 -1.81 14.47
N THR A 30 -10.05 -0.53 14.24
CA THR A 30 -11.44 -0.06 14.42
C THR A 30 -12.35 -0.83 13.45
N LEU A 31 -13.49 -1.31 13.93
CA LEU A 31 -14.41 -2.06 13.08
C LEU A 31 -15.13 -1.14 12.06
N PRO A 32 -15.47 -1.65 10.87
CA PRO A 32 -15.19 -2.99 10.36
C PRO A 32 -13.74 -3.17 9.90
N LEU A 33 -13.22 -4.40 10.01
CA LEU A 33 -11.92 -4.76 9.41
C LEU A 33 -12.08 -4.97 7.91
N HIS A 34 -11.10 -4.51 7.14
CA HIS A 34 -11.08 -4.76 5.70
C HIS A 34 -10.50 -6.17 5.43
N TYR A 35 -11.15 -6.98 4.59
CA TYR A 35 -10.70 -8.36 4.35
C TYR A 35 -9.26 -8.44 3.81
N VAL A 36 -8.83 -7.46 3.00
CA VAL A 36 -7.44 -7.38 2.50
C VAL A 36 -6.43 -7.20 3.64
N GLN A 37 -6.78 -6.49 4.71
CA GLN A 37 -5.94 -6.39 5.91
C GLN A 37 -5.81 -7.74 6.62
N ILE A 38 -6.91 -8.49 6.74
CA ILE A 38 -6.90 -9.83 7.35
C ILE A 38 -6.01 -10.76 6.54
N ILE A 39 -6.16 -10.77 5.21
CA ILE A 39 -5.30 -11.54 4.30
C ILE A 39 -3.83 -11.15 4.49
N ALA A 40 -3.52 -9.84 4.55
CA ALA A 40 -2.15 -9.35 4.73
C ALA A 40 -1.54 -9.84 6.05
N ILE A 41 -2.28 -9.76 7.17
CA ILE A 41 -1.83 -10.22 8.49
C ILE A 41 -1.62 -11.74 8.50
N VAL A 42 -2.56 -12.51 7.93
CA VAL A 42 -2.45 -13.97 7.85
C VAL A 42 -1.23 -14.39 7.02
N VAL A 43 -1.01 -13.77 5.86
CA VAL A 43 0.15 -14.04 5.01
C VAL A 43 1.45 -13.65 5.72
N LEU A 44 1.50 -12.48 6.37
CA LEU A 44 2.68 -12.05 7.13
C LEU A 44 3.00 -13.03 8.27
N ALA A 45 2.00 -13.40 9.06
CA ALA A 45 2.16 -14.36 10.15
C ALA A 45 2.62 -15.74 9.64
N PHE A 46 2.04 -16.21 8.54
CA PHE A 46 2.44 -17.46 7.90
C PHE A 46 3.89 -17.41 7.43
N LEU A 47 4.31 -16.35 6.71
CA LEU A 47 5.68 -16.22 6.21
C LEU A 47 6.71 -16.11 7.36
N VAL A 48 6.39 -15.36 8.41
CA VAL A 48 7.26 -15.27 9.62
C VAL A 48 7.39 -16.63 10.29
N LEU A 49 6.29 -17.35 10.47
CA LEU A 49 6.30 -18.69 11.06
C LEU A 49 7.12 -19.65 10.20
N MET A 50 6.83 -19.72 8.90
CA MET A 50 7.56 -20.58 7.97
C MET A 50 9.06 -20.26 7.91
N ASN A 51 9.44 -18.98 8.00
CA ASN A 51 10.84 -18.59 8.04
C ASN A 51 11.57 -19.24 9.22
N TYR A 52 11.05 -19.10 10.44
CA TYR A 52 11.73 -19.65 11.62
C TYR A 52 11.60 -21.17 11.74
N PHE A 53 10.42 -21.73 11.48
CA PHE A 53 10.14 -23.14 11.69
C PHE A 53 10.64 -24.04 10.54
N THR A 54 10.76 -23.51 9.33
CA THR A 54 11.31 -24.24 8.18
C THR A 54 12.69 -23.72 7.79
N LEU A 55 12.78 -22.46 7.38
CA LEU A 55 13.98 -21.99 6.67
C LEU A 55 15.19 -21.82 7.58
N CYS A 56 14.99 -21.43 8.85
CA CYS A 56 16.06 -21.35 9.82
C CYS A 56 16.45 -22.73 10.39
N VAL A 57 15.50 -23.65 10.51
CA VAL A 57 15.74 -24.97 11.13
C VAL A 57 16.45 -25.93 10.18
N ASN A 58 16.14 -25.90 8.89
CA ASN A 58 16.64 -26.87 7.90
C ASN A 58 18.03 -26.54 7.33
N ILE A 59 18.83 -25.72 8.03
CA ILE A 59 20.23 -25.44 7.64
C ILE A 59 21.16 -26.50 8.24
N PRO A 60 22.04 -27.16 7.45
CA PRO A 60 22.79 -28.34 7.91
C PRO A 60 23.81 -28.06 9.03
N THR A 61 24.36 -26.85 9.07
CA THR A 61 25.52 -26.50 9.88
C THR A 61 25.15 -25.44 10.91
N GLN A 62 25.46 -25.72 12.19
CA GLN A 62 25.11 -24.85 13.33
C GLN A 62 25.49 -23.37 13.13
N PRO A 63 26.71 -23.01 12.70
CA PRO A 63 27.07 -21.60 12.52
C PRO A 63 26.19 -20.88 11.49
N TRP A 64 25.87 -21.54 10.38
CA TRP A 64 25.04 -20.98 9.31
C TRP A 64 23.57 -20.90 9.71
N GLN A 65 23.10 -21.84 10.54
CA GLN A 65 21.77 -21.78 11.14
C GLN A 65 21.63 -20.56 12.06
N TRP A 66 22.56 -20.36 13.00
CA TRP A 66 22.55 -19.20 13.90
C TRP A 66 22.67 -17.87 13.14
N LEU A 67 23.52 -17.82 12.11
CA LEU A 67 23.63 -16.66 11.25
C LEU A 67 22.30 -16.35 10.53
N ASN A 68 21.62 -17.36 9.97
CA ASN A 68 20.33 -17.15 9.32
C ASN A 68 19.26 -16.69 10.34
N ILE A 69 19.21 -17.26 11.54
CA ILE A 69 18.28 -16.81 12.59
C ILE A 69 18.54 -15.34 12.95
N PHE A 70 19.80 -14.96 13.10
CA PHE A 70 20.19 -13.58 13.40
C PHE A 70 19.80 -12.62 12.28
N LEU A 71 20.16 -12.93 11.02
CA LEU A 71 19.82 -12.12 9.84
C LEU A 71 18.31 -12.08 9.56
N SER A 72 17.58 -13.15 9.86
CA SER A 72 16.11 -13.14 9.80
C SER A 72 15.54 -12.18 10.84
N SER A 73 16.05 -12.23 12.08
CA SER A 73 15.53 -11.47 13.20
C SER A 73 15.84 -9.97 13.10
N ILE A 74 16.99 -9.59 12.53
CA ILE A 74 17.34 -8.19 12.29
C ILE A 74 16.40 -7.50 11.29
N VAL A 75 15.71 -8.28 10.43
CA VAL A 75 14.72 -7.76 9.47
C VAL A 75 13.29 -7.90 10.01
N ILE A 76 12.93 -9.07 10.53
CA ILE A 76 11.56 -9.38 10.96
C ILE A 76 11.17 -8.59 12.22
N LEU A 77 12.06 -8.45 13.22
CA LEU A 77 11.69 -7.74 14.45
C LEU A 77 11.37 -6.25 14.19
N PRO A 78 12.22 -5.48 13.47
CA PRO A 78 11.85 -4.12 13.09
C PRO A 78 10.59 -4.07 12.23
N LEU A 79 10.40 -5.03 11.30
CA LEU A 79 9.19 -5.07 10.47
C LEU A 79 7.92 -5.19 11.32
N LEU A 80 7.90 -6.10 12.31
CA LEU A 80 6.75 -6.28 13.19
C LEU A 80 6.51 -5.06 14.07
N ILE A 81 7.57 -4.48 14.65
CA ILE A 81 7.47 -3.27 15.48
C ILE A 81 6.89 -2.11 14.67
N VAL A 82 7.40 -1.88 13.46
CA VAL A 82 6.97 -0.79 12.60
C VAL A 82 5.57 -1.04 12.05
N PHE A 83 5.21 -2.27 11.70
CA PHE A 83 3.85 -2.65 11.30
C PHE A 83 2.83 -2.37 12.42
N ILE A 84 3.15 -2.77 13.66
CA ILE A 84 2.31 -2.47 14.83
C ILE A 84 2.22 -0.96 15.01
N ALA A 85 3.35 -0.23 15.05
CA ALA A 85 3.33 1.22 15.20
C ALA A 85 2.46 1.90 14.12
N LEU A 86 2.64 1.53 12.85
CA LEU A 86 1.90 2.10 11.73
C LEU A 86 0.39 1.84 11.81
N THR A 87 -0.01 0.64 12.24
CA THR A 87 -1.41 0.26 12.38
C THR A 87 -2.10 0.88 13.60
N TYR A 88 -1.34 1.30 14.61
CA TYR A 88 -1.85 1.95 15.82
C TYR A 88 -1.82 3.48 15.79
N ILE A 89 -0.93 4.10 15.00
CA ILE A 89 -0.88 5.57 14.87
C ILE A 89 -2.21 6.07 14.29
N ASP A 90 -2.79 7.09 14.93
CA ASP A 90 -3.93 7.85 14.41
C ASP A 90 -3.42 9.04 13.56
N PRO A 91 -3.48 8.97 12.21
CA PRO A 91 -2.97 10.02 11.34
C PRO A 91 -3.91 11.24 11.19
N ALA A 92 -4.93 11.37 12.04
CA ALA A 92 -5.88 12.47 11.93
C ALA A 92 -5.23 13.84 12.11
N GLU A 93 -5.87 14.88 11.56
CA GLU A 93 -5.57 16.28 11.89
C GLU A 93 -5.68 16.56 13.40
N ASP A 94 -4.88 17.49 13.92
CA ASP A 94 -4.84 17.78 15.36
C ASP A 94 -6.20 18.25 15.90
N GLU A 95 -6.90 19.12 15.17
CA GLU A 95 -8.25 19.55 15.55
C GLU A 95 -9.27 18.41 15.55
N VAL A 96 -9.09 17.41 14.70
CA VAL A 96 -9.92 16.21 14.72
C VAL A 96 -9.69 15.40 16.00
N LEU A 97 -8.46 15.39 16.52
CA LEU A 97 -8.11 14.70 17.75
C LEU A 97 -8.67 15.42 18.98
N THR A 98 -8.72 16.75 18.96
CA THR A 98 -9.22 17.56 20.09
C THR A 98 -10.74 17.69 20.13
N LYS A 99 -11.42 17.78 18.97
CA LYS A 99 -12.85 18.17 18.95
C LYS A 99 -13.85 17.03 19.19
N SER A 100 -13.65 15.79 18.74
CA SER A 100 -14.72 14.77 18.89
C SER A 100 -14.36 13.31 18.58
N ARG A 101 -14.88 12.39 19.41
CA ARG A 101 -15.15 10.96 19.11
C ARG A 101 -16.60 10.71 18.65
N GLY A 102 -17.46 11.72 18.71
CA GLY A 102 -18.88 11.62 18.37
C GLY A 102 -19.15 11.48 16.86
N PRO A 103 -20.41 11.15 16.50
CA PRO A 103 -20.82 10.91 15.13
C PRO A 103 -20.63 12.15 14.24
N ARG A 104 -20.19 11.90 13.00
CA ARG A 104 -20.00 12.94 11.98
C ARG A 104 -21.33 13.34 11.34
N THR A 105 -21.40 14.59 10.89
CA THR A 105 -22.54 15.11 10.14
C THR A 105 -22.53 14.61 8.71
N ASP A 106 -23.71 14.34 8.16
CA ASP A 106 -23.84 14.02 6.75
C ASP A 106 -23.48 15.23 5.87
N PHE A 107 -22.67 14.99 4.84
CA PHE A 107 -22.26 16.04 3.92
C PHE A 107 -23.41 16.44 2.99
N ASN A 108 -23.89 17.68 3.12
CA ASN A 108 -24.90 18.23 2.21
C ASN A 108 -24.26 18.92 0.99
N ARG A 109 -24.28 18.22 -0.16
CA ARG A 109 -23.74 18.73 -1.43
C ARG A 109 -24.51 19.93 -2.00
N HIS A 110 -25.76 20.16 -1.60
CA HIS A 110 -26.52 21.34 -2.03
C HIS A 110 -26.04 22.62 -1.35
N LYS A 111 -25.46 22.51 -0.14
CA LYS A 111 -24.94 23.65 0.62
C LYS A 111 -23.47 23.92 0.29
N HIS A 112 -22.68 22.86 0.08
CA HIS A 112 -21.25 22.96 -0.19
C HIS A 112 -20.84 22.11 -1.39
N THR A 113 -20.07 22.68 -2.31
CA THR A 113 -19.55 21.97 -3.50
C THR A 113 -18.48 20.94 -3.14
N HIS A 114 -17.68 21.23 -2.11
CA HIS A 114 -16.59 20.39 -1.63
C HIS A 114 -16.68 20.15 -0.12
N VAL A 115 -16.20 18.98 0.33
CA VAL A 115 -16.18 18.59 1.76
C VAL A 115 -15.34 19.54 2.59
N ILE A 116 -14.25 20.06 1.99
CA ILE A 116 -13.39 21.07 2.58
C ILE A 116 -13.45 22.31 1.71
N THR A 117 -13.74 23.46 2.31
CA THR A 117 -13.68 24.79 1.68
C THR A 117 -13.00 25.74 2.65
N GLU A 118 -12.12 26.62 2.16
CA GLU A 118 -11.45 27.64 2.99
C GLU A 118 -10.80 27.06 4.25
N PHE A 119 -10.09 25.92 4.10
CA PHE A 119 -9.43 25.23 5.21
C PHE A 119 -10.36 24.73 6.31
N TYR A 120 -11.65 24.56 6.02
CA TYR A 120 -12.63 24.03 6.97
C TYR A 120 -13.36 22.81 6.42
N CYS A 121 -13.47 21.76 7.23
CA CYS A 121 -14.17 20.52 6.88
C CYS A 121 -15.60 20.51 7.42
N HIS A 122 -16.59 20.44 6.52
CA HIS A 122 -18.01 20.47 6.89
C HIS A 122 -18.55 19.17 7.48
N VAL A 123 -17.82 18.05 7.31
CA VAL A 123 -18.18 16.74 7.88
C VAL A 123 -17.58 16.56 9.27
N CYS A 124 -16.31 16.94 9.42
CA CYS A 124 -15.63 16.87 10.70
C CYS A 124 -15.96 18.05 11.60
N ASP A 125 -16.50 19.14 11.04
CA ASP A 125 -16.70 20.44 11.69
C ASP A 125 -15.40 20.92 12.37
N VAL A 126 -14.31 21.05 11.62
CA VAL A 126 -13.01 21.51 12.15
C VAL A 126 -12.28 22.33 11.10
N GLN A 127 -11.40 23.22 11.54
CA GLN A 127 -10.38 23.78 10.67
C GLN A 127 -9.33 22.69 10.39
N VAL A 128 -8.73 22.75 9.20
CA VAL A 128 -7.79 21.76 8.70
C VAL A 128 -6.67 22.44 7.96
N THR A 129 -5.51 21.80 7.88
CA THR A 129 -4.39 22.38 7.14
C THR A 129 -4.62 22.36 5.63
N ALA A 130 -3.87 23.15 4.88
CA ALA A 130 -3.98 23.23 3.41
C ALA A 130 -3.81 21.87 2.69
N LYS A 131 -2.97 20.99 3.27
CA LYS A 131 -2.70 19.64 2.74
C LYS A 131 -3.62 18.56 3.32
N ALA A 132 -4.56 18.93 4.19
CA ALA A 132 -5.50 18.00 4.76
C ALA A 132 -6.53 17.53 3.72
N LYS A 133 -6.95 16.28 3.83
CA LYS A 133 -8.10 15.73 3.09
C LYS A 133 -8.99 14.91 4.02
N HIS A 134 -10.28 14.94 3.75
CA HIS A 134 -11.25 14.07 4.42
C HIS A 134 -11.25 12.69 3.75
N CYS A 135 -10.96 11.64 4.52
CA CYS A 135 -11.07 10.27 4.05
C CYS A 135 -12.42 9.70 4.48
N ALA A 136 -13.30 9.40 3.51
CA ALA A 136 -14.61 8.82 3.79
C ALA A 136 -14.52 7.44 4.47
N SER A 137 -13.58 6.58 4.04
CA SER A 137 -13.39 5.24 4.62
C SER A 137 -12.93 5.25 6.08
N CYS A 138 -12.19 6.30 6.48
CA CYS A 138 -11.80 6.51 7.88
C CYS A 138 -12.73 7.47 8.63
N ASN A 139 -13.61 8.15 7.91
CA ASN A 139 -14.51 9.20 8.40
C ASN A 139 -13.80 10.27 9.27
N LYS A 140 -12.66 10.76 8.79
CA LYS A 140 -11.84 11.79 9.44
C LYS A 140 -10.95 12.55 8.45
N CYS A 141 -10.55 13.77 8.83
CA CYS A 141 -9.51 14.50 8.12
C CYS A 141 -8.12 14.01 8.54
N ILE A 142 -7.25 13.88 7.56
CA ILE A 142 -5.88 13.37 7.71
C ILE A 142 -4.91 14.51 7.42
N TYR A 143 -3.96 14.73 8.31
CA TYR A 143 -2.90 15.74 8.12
C TYR A 143 -1.97 15.31 6.99
N SER A 144 -1.73 16.22 6.04
CA SER A 144 -0.90 15.97 4.84
C SER A 144 -1.22 14.61 4.19
N PHE A 145 -2.46 14.47 3.71
CA PHE A 145 -3.00 13.20 3.24
C PHE A 145 -2.23 12.64 2.03
N ASP A 146 -1.92 11.33 2.07
CA ASP A 146 -1.32 10.63 0.93
C ASP A 146 -2.33 9.67 0.29
N HIS A 147 -2.78 8.66 1.03
CA HIS A 147 -3.80 7.71 0.57
C HIS A 147 -4.47 6.97 1.73
N HIS A 148 -5.56 6.27 1.43
CA HIS A 148 -6.11 5.25 2.33
C HIS A 148 -5.57 3.88 1.92
N CYS A 149 -4.82 3.22 2.81
CA CYS A 149 -4.21 1.93 2.51
C CYS A 149 -5.12 0.78 2.96
N VAL A 150 -5.72 0.07 2.00
CA VAL A 150 -6.62 -1.06 2.29
C VAL A 150 -5.89 -2.28 2.89
N TRP A 151 -4.59 -2.39 2.68
CA TRP A 151 -3.73 -3.44 3.26
C TRP A 151 -3.46 -3.22 4.74
N LEU A 152 -3.41 -1.95 5.17
CA LEU A 152 -3.20 -1.55 6.57
C LEU A 152 -4.50 -1.17 7.26
N ASN A 153 -5.60 -1.00 6.51
CA ASN A 153 -6.89 -0.48 6.97
C ASN A 153 -6.76 0.85 7.73
N THR A 154 -5.83 1.71 7.31
CA THR A 154 -5.63 3.05 7.88
C THR A 154 -5.14 4.01 6.80
N CYS A 155 -5.24 5.31 7.06
CA CYS A 155 -4.67 6.30 6.16
C CYS A 155 -3.15 6.40 6.34
N VAL A 156 -2.47 6.70 5.24
CA VAL A 156 -1.10 7.19 5.24
C VAL A 156 -1.16 8.70 5.01
N GLY A 157 -0.48 9.45 5.87
CA GLY A 157 -0.39 10.90 5.83
C GLY A 157 0.83 11.40 6.61
N GLY A 158 0.93 12.71 6.82
CA GLY A 158 2.15 13.33 7.37
C GLY A 158 2.66 12.72 8.68
N LYS A 159 1.74 12.33 9.58
CA LYS A 159 2.09 11.77 10.90
C LYS A 159 2.67 10.36 10.87
N ASN A 160 2.39 9.57 9.84
CA ASN A 160 2.85 8.17 9.74
C ASN A 160 3.56 7.82 8.43
N TYR A 161 3.75 8.78 7.52
CA TYR A 161 4.40 8.55 6.22
C TYR A 161 5.80 7.97 6.34
N ARG A 162 6.62 8.47 7.27
CA ARG A 162 7.98 7.94 7.52
C ARG A 162 7.95 6.48 7.97
N THR A 163 7.04 6.16 8.88
CA THR A 163 6.82 4.78 9.38
C THR A 163 6.36 3.86 8.25
N PHE A 164 5.45 4.32 7.40
CA PHE A 164 5.02 3.60 6.20
C PHE A 164 6.17 3.33 5.23
N PHE A 165 6.98 4.35 4.92
CA PHE A 165 8.11 4.23 3.99
C PHE A 165 9.19 3.26 4.53
N PHE A 166 9.46 3.31 5.83
CA PHE A 166 10.40 2.40 6.48
C PHE A 166 9.86 0.97 6.51
N MET A 167 8.57 0.77 6.83
CA MET A 167 7.91 -0.54 6.73
C MET A 167 8.02 -1.11 5.32
N LEU A 168 7.71 -0.30 4.30
CA LEU A 168 7.78 -0.72 2.90
C LEU A 168 9.20 -1.15 2.51
N SER A 169 10.22 -0.39 2.93
CA SER A 169 11.63 -0.75 2.73
C SER A 169 11.99 -2.09 3.40
N LEU A 170 11.54 -2.31 4.64
CA LEU A 170 11.76 -3.58 5.35
C LEU A 170 11.04 -4.76 4.68
N VAL A 171 9.84 -4.57 4.12
CA VAL A 171 9.14 -5.61 3.36
C VAL A 171 9.91 -5.96 2.08
N VAL A 172 10.46 -4.97 1.36
CA VAL A 172 11.31 -5.21 0.18
C VAL A 172 12.55 -6.03 0.56
N ILE A 173 13.27 -5.63 1.62
CA ILE A 173 14.47 -6.35 2.08
C ILE A 173 14.12 -7.76 2.55
N GLY A 174 13.08 -7.88 3.39
CA GLY A 174 12.66 -9.16 3.98
C GLY A 174 12.12 -10.15 2.95
N SER A 175 11.30 -9.70 1.99
CA SER A 175 10.80 -10.57 0.92
C SER A 175 11.91 -11.05 -0.01
N PHE A 176 12.89 -10.21 -0.34
CA PHE A 176 14.06 -10.63 -1.11
C PHE A 176 14.92 -11.66 -0.35
N PHE A 177 15.17 -11.39 0.93
CA PHE A 177 15.91 -12.30 1.80
C PHE A 177 15.20 -13.67 1.92
N LEU A 178 13.87 -13.66 2.10
CA LEU A 178 13.06 -14.87 2.19
C LEU A 178 13.08 -15.68 0.89
N PHE A 179 13.01 -14.99 -0.26
CA PHE A 179 13.16 -15.61 -1.58
C PHE A 179 14.52 -16.28 -1.74
N MET A 180 15.61 -15.58 -1.42
CA MET A 180 16.96 -16.13 -1.55
C MET A 180 17.18 -17.35 -0.64
N ASN A 181 16.73 -17.30 0.61
CA ASN A 181 16.78 -18.45 1.51
C ASN A 181 16.00 -19.65 0.97
N SER A 182 14.79 -19.42 0.46
CA SER A 182 13.95 -20.46 -0.11
C SER A 182 14.57 -21.07 -1.36
N LEU A 183 15.17 -20.24 -2.23
CA LEU A 183 15.87 -20.68 -3.45
C LEU A 183 17.09 -21.53 -3.13
N LEU A 184 17.93 -21.10 -2.18
CA LEU A 184 19.12 -21.85 -1.76
C LEU A 184 18.75 -23.23 -1.19
N GLN A 185 17.71 -23.28 -0.36
CA GLN A 185 17.22 -24.56 0.20
C GLN A 185 16.56 -25.45 -0.85
N PHE A 186 15.84 -24.87 -1.81
CA PHE A 186 15.31 -25.61 -2.94
C PHE A 186 16.45 -26.27 -3.75
N ILE A 187 17.48 -25.52 -4.12
CA ILE A 187 18.65 -26.03 -4.85
C ILE A 187 19.39 -27.09 -4.02
N GLY A 188 19.66 -26.81 -2.74
CA GLY A 188 20.33 -27.73 -1.82
C GLY A 188 19.59 -29.05 -1.64
N SER A 189 18.26 -29.04 -1.75
CA SER A 189 17.46 -30.27 -1.68
C SER A 189 17.77 -31.26 -2.81
N PHE A 190 18.31 -30.82 -3.95
CA PHE A 190 18.70 -31.72 -5.05
C PHE A 190 20.11 -32.29 -4.89
N GLN A 191 20.98 -31.59 -4.17
CA GLN A 191 22.42 -31.91 -4.10
C GLN A 191 22.72 -33.02 -3.10
N ASP A 192 21.82 -33.34 -2.16
CA ASP A 192 22.08 -34.35 -1.15
C ASP A 192 20.80 -35.10 -0.72
N SER A 193 20.86 -36.44 -0.69
CA SER A 193 19.77 -37.30 -0.24
C SER A 193 19.87 -37.62 1.26
N SER A 194 21.01 -37.29 1.87
CA SER A 194 21.33 -37.59 3.27
C SER A 194 21.06 -36.41 4.23
N SER A 195 21.10 -35.16 3.74
CA SER A 195 20.98 -33.93 4.55
C SER A 195 19.58 -33.63 5.11
N LEU A 196 18.51 -33.97 4.38
CA LEU A 196 17.13 -33.88 4.90
C LEU A 196 16.82 -34.97 5.95
N LEU A 197 17.54 -36.10 5.89
CA LEU A 197 17.40 -37.23 6.83
C LEU A 197 18.37 -37.12 8.02
N SER A 198 19.47 -36.37 7.89
CA SER A 198 20.53 -36.22 8.90
C SER A 198 20.21 -35.22 10.01
N LEU A 199 19.11 -34.48 9.93
CA LEU A 199 18.61 -33.62 11.01
C LEU A 199 17.71 -34.39 11.99
N ARG A 200 17.21 -35.57 11.61
CA ARG A 200 16.41 -36.49 12.45
C ARG A 200 17.12 -36.93 13.73
N PRO A 201 18.45 -37.22 13.75
CA PRO A 201 19.17 -37.59 14.97
C PRO A 201 19.45 -36.39 15.90
N TYR A 202 19.52 -35.16 15.38
CA TYR A 202 19.94 -33.99 16.16
C TYR A 202 18.80 -33.36 16.98
N TYR A 203 17.57 -33.34 16.45
CA TYR A 203 16.40 -32.76 17.14
C TYR A 203 15.49 -33.81 17.80
N GLY A 204 15.69 -35.10 17.53
CA GLY A 204 14.80 -36.16 17.99
C GLY A 204 13.48 -36.21 17.20
N ALA A 205 12.97 -37.43 16.97
CA ALA A 205 11.77 -37.67 16.16
C ALA A 205 10.53 -36.95 16.72
N ASP A 206 10.45 -36.77 18.04
CA ASP A 206 9.29 -36.23 18.74
C ASP A 206 9.20 -34.70 18.60
N ARG A 207 10.34 -34.00 18.52
CA ARG A 207 10.38 -32.54 18.31
C ARG A 207 10.11 -32.18 16.86
N TYR A 208 10.39 -33.08 15.93
CA TYR A 208 10.10 -32.94 14.50
C TYR A 208 8.61 -32.81 14.19
N ALA A 209 7.78 -33.58 14.91
CA ALA A 209 6.32 -33.55 14.76
C ALA A 209 5.69 -32.22 15.23
N ILE A 210 6.36 -31.50 16.15
CA ILE A 210 5.89 -30.23 16.71
C ILE A 210 6.32 -29.03 15.84
N LEU A 211 7.42 -29.15 15.08
CA LEU A 211 8.12 -28.01 14.48
C LEU A 211 7.72 -27.65 13.04
N MET A 212 6.57 -28.12 12.51
CA MET A 212 6.16 -27.88 11.10
C MET A 212 7.23 -28.28 10.06
N ILE A 213 8.05 -29.29 10.35
CA ILE A 213 9.07 -29.76 9.42
C ILE A 213 8.42 -30.74 8.43
N PRO A 214 8.60 -30.56 7.12
CA PRO A 214 7.98 -31.43 6.12
C PRO A 214 8.39 -32.89 6.28
N SER A 215 7.40 -33.78 6.27
CA SER A 215 7.57 -35.22 6.53
C SER A 215 8.28 -35.96 5.40
N SER A 216 8.39 -35.35 4.21
CA SER A 216 9.05 -35.90 3.03
C SER A 216 9.83 -34.83 2.28
N LYS A 217 10.85 -35.26 1.53
CA LYS A 217 11.63 -34.39 0.63
C LYS A 217 10.73 -33.66 -0.39
N ALA A 218 9.74 -34.36 -0.94
CA ALA A 218 8.78 -33.77 -1.87
C ALA A 218 7.94 -32.67 -1.20
N ALA A 219 7.45 -32.91 0.01
CA ALA A 219 6.70 -31.90 0.77
C ALA A 219 7.56 -30.67 1.09
N PHE A 220 8.84 -30.87 1.45
CA PHE A 220 9.78 -29.77 1.66
C PHE A 220 9.97 -28.94 0.40
N GLN A 221 10.24 -29.59 -0.74
CA GLN A 221 10.42 -28.92 -2.02
C GLN A 221 9.19 -28.10 -2.43
N VAL A 222 7.99 -28.67 -2.34
CA VAL A 222 6.74 -27.95 -2.64
C VAL A 222 6.59 -26.73 -1.73
N MET A 223 6.84 -26.89 -0.43
CA MET A 223 6.69 -25.80 0.52
C MET A 223 7.68 -24.66 0.28
N VAL A 224 8.97 -24.95 0.10
CA VAL A 224 9.97 -23.90 -0.20
C VAL A 224 9.74 -23.25 -1.56
N SER A 225 9.22 -23.99 -2.56
CA SER A 225 8.81 -23.41 -3.84
C SER A 225 7.63 -22.45 -3.70
N LEU A 226 6.62 -22.78 -2.88
CA LEU A 226 5.50 -21.90 -2.59
C LEU A 226 5.94 -20.63 -1.86
N ILE A 227 6.81 -20.76 -0.85
CA ILE A 227 7.38 -19.62 -0.13
C ILE A 227 8.20 -18.74 -1.08
N ALA A 228 9.04 -19.34 -1.93
CA ALA A 228 9.82 -18.60 -2.93
C ALA A 228 8.90 -17.83 -3.90
N PHE A 229 7.83 -18.47 -4.40
CA PHE A 229 6.86 -17.84 -5.29
C PHE A 229 6.14 -16.66 -4.64
N VAL A 230 5.62 -16.82 -3.42
CA VAL A 230 4.96 -15.72 -2.70
C VAL A 230 5.95 -14.59 -2.42
N SER A 231 7.19 -14.93 -2.05
CA SER A 231 8.23 -13.95 -1.74
C SER A 231 8.65 -13.12 -2.96
N ILE A 232 8.85 -13.75 -4.13
CA ILE A 232 9.26 -13.02 -5.34
C ILE A 232 8.14 -12.13 -5.89
N VAL A 233 6.88 -12.59 -5.81
CA VAL A 233 5.72 -11.77 -6.19
C VAL A 233 5.60 -10.57 -5.24
N THR A 234 5.72 -10.80 -3.93
CA THR A 234 5.70 -9.73 -2.93
C THR A 234 6.83 -8.72 -3.16
N TRP A 235 8.04 -9.21 -3.43
CA TRP A 235 9.20 -8.37 -3.72
C TRP A 235 8.95 -7.49 -4.95
N GLY A 236 8.49 -8.08 -6.06
CA GLY A 236 8.22 -7.34 -7.30
C GLY A 236 7.15 -6.24 -7.15
N LEU A 237 6.08 -6.53 -6.41
CA LEU A 237 5.03 -5.54 -6.14
C LEU A 237 5.50 -4.43 -5.20
N THR A 238 6.27 -4.78 -4.17
CA THR A 238 6.70 -3.82 -3.14
C THR A 238 7.90 -2.97 -3.59
N ILE A 239 8.83 -3.51 -4.39
CA ILE A 239 9.91 -2.71 -4.97
C ILE A 239 9.35 -1.70 -5.96
N TYR A 240 8.33 -2.07 -6.73
CA TYR A 240 7.63 -1.15 -7.62
C TYR A 240 6.94 -0.02 -6.83
N LEU A 241 6.22 -0.37 -5.76
CA LEU A 241 5.57 0.60 -4.89
C LEU A 241 6.59 1.52 -4.20
N LEU A 242 7.72 0.97 -3.74
CA LEU A 242 8.80 1.75 -3.13
C LEU A 242 9.40 2.73 -4.13
N GLY A 243 9.68 2.28 -5.35
CA GLY A 243 10.14 3.14 -6.45
C GLY A 243 9.16 4.27 -6.76
N PHE A 244 7.85 3.98 -6.75
CA PHE A 244 6.82 5.01 -6.92
C PHE A 244 6.84 6.03 -5.77
N HIS A 245 6.95 5.61 -4.51
CA HIS A 245 7.05 6.56 -3.39
C HIS A 245 8.37 7.34 -3.38
N ILE A 246 9.48 6.76 -3.85
CA ILE A 246 10.74 7.49 -4.06
C ILE A 246 10.54 8.59 -5.11
N TYR A 247 9.88 8.28 -6.23
CA TYR A 247 9.50 9.26 -7.24
C TYR A 247 8.65 10.40 -6.66
N LEU A 248 7.61 10.07 -5.88
CA LEU A 248 6.76 11.08 -5.24
C LEU A 248 7.54 11.98 -4.27
N CYS A 249 8.43 11.39 -3.45
CA CYS A 249 9.30 12.13 -2.54
C CYS A 249 10.25 13.09 -3.28
N TYR A 250 10.80 12.67 -4.43
CA TYR A 250 11.67 13.50 -5.25
C TYR A 250 10.96 14.76 -5.77
N TYR A 251 9.70 14.64 -6.18
CA TYR A 251 8.88 15.77 -6.65
C TYR A 251 8.13 16.51 -5.53
N GLY A 252 8.20 16.04 -4.28
CA GLY A 252 7.51 16.66 -3.15
C GLY A 252 5.98 16.62 -3.24
N ILE A 253 5.42 15.64 -3.96
CA ILE A 253 3.97 15.47 -4.16
C ILE A 253 3.46 14.23 -3.43
N SER A 254 2.18 14.24 -3.02
CA SER A 254 1.54 13.04 -2.46
C SER A 254 0.98 12.13 -3.56
N THR A 255 0.69 10.88 -3.21
CA THR A 255 -0.04 9.94 -4.07
C THR A 255 -1.38 10.52 -4.49
N TYR A 256 -2.08 11.19 -3.58
CA TYR A 256 -3.33 11.89 -3.86
C TYR A 256 -3.13 12.97 -4.94
N ASP A 257 -2.13 13.84 -4.77
CA ASP A 257 -1.87 14.94 -5.72
C ASP A 257 -1.52 14.40 -7.11
N TYR A 258 -0.73 13.32 -7.17
CA TYR A 258 -0.40 12.63 -8.41
C TYR A 258 -1.66 12.09 -9.12
N VAL A 259 -2.51 11.35 -8.41
CA VAL A 259 -3.74 10.77 -8.97
C VAL A 259 -4.73 11.85 -9.41
N ILE A 260 -4.88 12.92 -8.63
CA ILE A 260 -5.75 14.04 -8.99
C ILE A 260 -5.23 14.76 -10.24
N SER A 261 -3.92 15.02 -10.31
CA SER A 261 -3.30 15.63 -11.49
C SER A 261 -3.51 14.79 -12.75
N GLN A 262 -3.39 13.46 -12.65
CA GLN A 262 -3.71 12.58 -13.78
C GLN A 262 -5.17 12.65 -14.23
N ARG A 263 -6.12 12.72 -13.28
CA ARG A 263 -7.56 12.84 -13.60
C ARG A 263 -7.84 14.16 -14.30
N ILE A 264 -7.28 15.26 -13.80
CA ILE A 264 -7.42 16.59 -14.40
C ILE A 264 -6.83 16.58 -15.82
N ASN A 265 -5.60 16.08 -15.99
CA ASN A 265 -4.94 16.03 -17.30
C ASN A 265 -5.74 15.18 -18.30
N LYS A 266 -6.34 14.07 -17.85
CA LYS A 266 -7.21 13.26 -18.70
C LYS A 266 -8.46 14.03 -19.14
N THR A 267 -9.14 14.72 -18.21
CA THR A 267 -10.31 15.54 -18.53
C THR A 267 -9.95 16.68 -19.48
N VAL A 268 -8.85 17.38 -19.23
CA VAL A 268 -8.36 18.46 -20.10
C VAL A 268 -8.07 17.94 -21.50
N ASN A 269 -7.36 16.82 -21.63
CA ASN A 269 -7.05 16.22 -22.94
C ASN A 269 -8.31 15.76 -23.68
N GLN A 270 -9.30 15.23 -22.97
CA GLN A 270 -10.60 14.88 -23.57
C GLN A 270 -11.33 16.12 -24.08
N THR A 271 -11.42 17.16 -23.27
CA THR A 271 -12.05 18.43 -23.65
C THR A 271 -11.33 19.07 -24.85
N LEU A 272 -9.99 19.09 -24.85
CA LEU A 272 -9.20 19.60 -25.97
C LEU A 272 -9.43 18.78 -27.25
N SER A 273 -9.53 17.45 -27.15
CA SER A 273 -9.83 16.61 -28.31
C SER A 273 -11.23 16.88 -28.89
N GLN A 274 -12.23 17.11 -28.03
CA GLN A 274 -13.58 17.47 -28.46
C GLN A 274 -13.62 18.86 -29.11
N PHE A 275 -12.93 19.84 -28.54
CA PHE A 275 -12.81 21.17 -29.14
C PHE A 275 -12.09 21.13 -30.49
N SER A 276 -11.03 20.33 -30.62
CA SER A 276 -10.33 20.14 -31.89
C SER A 276 -11.27 19.55 -32.95
N GLN A 277 -12.04 18.51 -32.62
CA GLN A 277 -13.03 17.92 -33.54
C GLN A 277 -14.12 18.91 -33.94
N PHE A 278 -14.65 19.67 -32.98
CA PHE A 278 -15.63 20.73 -33.26
C PHE A 278 -15.05 21.80 -34.19
N SER A 279 -13.81 22.23 -33.96
CA SER A 279 -13.15 23.22 -34.80
C SER A 279 -12.92 22.73 -36.24
N LEU A 280 -12.58 21.46 -36.43
CA LEU A 280 -12.41 20.85 -37.76
C LEU A 280 -13.76 20.73 -38.50
N ASN A 281 -14.80 20.27 -37.81
CA ASN A 281 -16.15 20.21 -38.38
C ASN A 281 -16.70 21.60 -38.72
N TYR A 282 -16.35 22.61 -37.93
CA TYR A 282 -16.75 24.00 -38.18
C TYR A 282 -15.93 24.66 -39.29
N GLN A 283 -14.63 24.38 -39.42
CA GLN A 283 -13.81 24.84 -40.55
C GLN A 283 -14.30 24.28 -41.90
N ASN A 284 -14.89 23.08 -41.89
CA ASN A 284 -15.52 22.49 -43.06
C ASN A 284 -16.90 23.08 -43.38
N ASN A 285 -17.48 23.91 -42.50
CA ASN A 285 -18.75 24.61 -42.72
C ASN A 285 -18.47 26.09 -43.03
N SER A 286 -18.81 26.54 -44.25
CA SER A 286 -18.30 27.76 -44.89
C SER A 286 -18.84 29.10 -44.36
N SER A 287 -19.06 29.25 -43.06
CA SER A 287 -19.71 30.44 -42.50
C SER A 287 -19.22 30.81 -41.08
N SER A 288 -18.01 31.39 -40.96
CA SER A 288 -17.83 32.65 -40.19
C SER A 288 -16.35 33.08 -40.12
N LYS A 289 -16.07 34.34 -40.49
CA LYS A 289 -14.75 34.98 -40.36
C LYS A 289 -14.51 35.62 -38.98
N GLN A 290 -15.53 35.71 -38.12
CA GLN A 290 -15.47 36.54 -36.91
C GLN A 290 -15.03 35.80 -35.63
N LEU A 291 -15.02 34.46 -35.63
CA LEU A 291 -14.66 33.66 -34.44
C LEU A 291 -13.21 33.19 -34.40
N LYS A 292 -12.43 33.35 -35.49
CA LYS A 292 -11.03 32.90 -35.60
C LYS A 292 -10.12 33.50 -34.51
N SER A 293 -10.40 34.71 -34.03
CA SER A 293 -9.59 35.38 -33.00
C SER A 293 -9.81 34.84 -31.58
N ILE A 294 -10.97 34.21 -31.31
CA ILE A 294 -11.30 33.65 -29.99
C ILE A 294 -10.66 32.26 -29.82
N PHE A 295 -10.70 31.42 -30.87
CA PHE A 295 -10.15 30.05 -30.83
C PHE A 295 -8.63 30.00 -30.64
N GLN A 296 -7.90 31.01 -31.14
CA GLN A 296 -6.45 31.05 -31.03
C GLN A 296 -5.96 31.41 -29.61
N LYS A 297 -6.80 32.05 -28.78
CA LYS A 297 -6.46 32.37 -27.38
C LYS A 297 -6.55 31.16 -26.43
N VAL A 298 -7.38 30.16 -26.75
CA VAL A 298 -7.54 28.96 -25.89
C VAL A 298 -6.31 28.05 -25.95
N TYR A 299 -5.58 28.03 -27.07
CA TYR A 299 -4.34 27.25 -27.24
C TYR A 299 -3.13 27.80 -26.44
N TYR A 300 -3.20 29.02 -25.93
CA TYR A 300 -2.11 29.65 -25.15
C TYR A 300 -2.19 29.42 -23.64
N ILE A 301 -3.27 28.81 -23.13
CA ILE A 301 -3.38 28.43 -21.72
C ILE A 301 -2.90 26.97 -21.58
N ARG A 302 -1.61 26.77 -21.82
CA ARG A 302 -0.91 25.55 -21.44
C ARG A 302 -0.38 25.79 -20.03
N PRO A 303 -0.89 25.15 -18.96
CA PRO A 303 -0.17 25.14 -17.71
C PRO A 303 1.10 24.33 -17.96
N ILE A 304 2.24 25.00 -17.98
CA ILE A 304 3.54 24.34 -17.86
C ILE A 304 3.60 23.78 -16.45
N LEU A 305 3.35 22.48 -16.31
CA LEU A 305 3.73 21.69 -15.15
C LEU A 305 4.47 20.48 -15.69
N PHE A 306 5.78 20.66 -15.85
CA PHE A 306 6.77 19.59 -15.92
C PHE A 306 7.28 19.32 -14.50
#